data_AF-A0A529XDZ1-F1
#
_entry.id   AF-A0A529XDZ1-F1
#
_cell.length_a   1.000
_cell.length_b   1.000
_cell.length_c   1.000
_cell.angle_alpha   90.00
_cell.angle_beta   90.00
_cell.angle_gamma   90.00
#
_symmetry.space_group_name_H-M   'P 1'
#
loop_
_entity.id
_entity.type
_entity.pdbx_description
1 polymer ?
#
loop_
_entity_poly.entity_id
_entity_poly.type
_entity_poly.pdbx_seq_one_letter_code
_entity_poly.pdbx_strand_id
1 'polypeptide(L)' 'MNDSFAPSTCLATPAMHTGRRRYGLAALRSLIAEHRKQAYFRFELKRMARDNPHLIDDIGLTMKEAESEIAKLPFWQR' A
#
# COMPACT_ATOMS: atom_id res chain seq x y z
N MET A 1 -37.43 39.22 -31.56
CA MET A 1 -37.68 38.02 -30.73
C MET A 1 -36.90 36.87 -31.36
N ASN A 2 -35.84 36.28 -30.80
CA ASN A 2 -35.24 36.36 -29.47
C ASN A 2 -33.72 36.08 -29.59
N ASP A 3 -33.01 36.53 -28.57
CA ASP A 3 -31.58 36.71 -28.44
C ASP A 3 -30.76 35.42 -28.24
N SER A 4 -29.47 35.57 -28.55
CA SER A 4 -28.34 34.75 -28.17
C SER A 4 -28.40 34.24 -26.73
N PHE A 5 -28.35 32.93 -26.56
CA PHE A 5 -27.99 32.30 -25.30
C PHE A 5 -26.85 31.30 -25.53
N ALA A 6 -25.62 31.76 -25.22
CA ALA A 6 -24.51 30.88 -24.93
C ALA A 6 -24.72 30.24 -23.55
N PRO A 7 -24.53 28.93 -23.37
CA PRO A 7 -24.43 28.37 -22.04
C PRO A 7 -22.99 28.56 -21.53
N SER A 8 -22.84 29.55 -20.65
CA SER A 8 -21.75 29.61 -19.69
C SER A 8 -21.77 28.33 -18.86
N THR A 9 -20.89 27.38 -19.16
CA THR A 9 -20.51 26.37 -18.18
C THR A 9 -19.17 26.79 -17.61
N CYS A 10 -19.22 27.49 -16.49
CA CYS A 10 -18.09 27.64 -15.59
C CYS A 10 -17.66 26.22 -15.18
N LEU A 11 -16.70 25.65 -15.89
CA LEU A 11 -15.96 24.50 -15.38
C LEU A 11 -15.19 25.00 -14.17
N ALA A 12 -15.80 24.80 -13.00
CA ALA A 12 -15.12 24.90 -11.73
C ALA A 12 -13.87 24.03 -11.84
N THR A 13 -12.71 24.68 -11.97
CA THR A 13 -11.43 24.05 -11.73
C THR A 13 -11.54 23.38 -10.37
N PRO A 14 -11.30 22.06 -10.25
CA PRO A 14 -11.01 21.53 -8.94
C PRO A 14 -9.72 22.26 -8.55
N ALA A 15 -9.85 23.21 -7.63
CA ALA A 15 -8.71 23.71 -6.90
C ALA A 15 -8.03 22.46 -6.38
N MET A 16 -6.95 22.04 -7.05
CA MET A 16 -6.02 21.10 -6.49
C MET A 16 -5.59 21.78 -5.20
N HIS A 17 -6.24 21.41 -4.11
CA HIS A 17 -5.68 21.53 -2.80
C HIS A 17 -4.46 20.61 -2.83
N THR A 18 -3.38 21.13 -3.43
CA THR A 18 -2.02 20.87 -3.01
C THR A 18 -1.88 21.52 -1.64
N GLY A 19 -2.73 21.08 -0.70
CA GLY A 19 -2.46 21.17 0.71
C GLY A 19 -1.18 20.39 0.87
N ARG A 20 -0.07 21.12 0.74
CA ARG A 20 1.31 20.69 0.88
C ARG A 20 1.34 19.91 2.18
N ARG A 21 1.20 18.59 2.06
CA ARG A 21 1.03 17.68 3.19
C ARG A 21 2.33 17.81 3.95
N ARG A 22 2.33 18.63 5.00
CA ARG A 22 3.39 18.65 5.99
C ARG A 22 3.37 17.24 6.54
N TYR A 23 4.21 16.37 5.99
CA TYR A 23 4.45 15.05 6.54
C TYR A 23 5.08 15.29 7.91
N GLY A 24 4.22 15.52 8.90
CA GLY A 24 4.65 15.68 10.27
C GLY A 24 5.24 14.36 10.75
N LEU A 25 6.01 14.42 11.84
CA LEU A 25 6.61 13.23 12.46
C LEU A 25 5.60 12.10 12.69
N ALA A 26 4.33 12.42 12.92
CA ALA A 26 3.24 11.43 13.01
C ALA A 26 3.07 10.63 11.71
N ALA A 27 3.01 11.27 10.55
CA ALA A 27 2.86 10.60 9.26
C ALA A 27 4.08 9.72 8.93
N LEU A 28 5.28 10.20 9.27
CA LEU A 28 6.51 9.40 9.12
C LEU A 28 6.50 8.17 10.04
N ARG A 29 6.09 8.33 11.30
CA ARG A 29 5.94 7.20 12.24
C ARG A 29 4.92 6.19 11.78
N SER A 30 3.77 6.63 11.24
CA SER A 30 2.76 5.73 10.66
C SER A 30 3.33 4.95 9.47
N LEU A 31 4.08 5.60 8.58
CA LEU A 31 4.72 4.94 7.46
C LEU A 31 5.72 3.87 7.94
N ILE A 32 6.59 4.21 8.90
CA ILE A 32 7.54 3.26 9.50
C ILE A 32 6.81 2.09 10.17
N ALA A 33 5.74 2.36 10.92
CA ALA A 33 4.94 1.33 11.55
C ALA A 33 4.32 0.37 10.52
N GLU A 34 3.84 0.91 9.39
CA GLU A 34 3.30 0.10 8.31
C GLU A 34 4.38 -0.77 7.64
N HIS A 35 5.57 -0.21 7.40
CA HIS A 35 6.72 -0.99 6.93
C HIS A 35 7.11 -2.10 7.90
N ARG A 36 7.06 -1.84 9.22
CA ARG A 36 7.35 -2.86 10.24
C ARG A 36 6.32 -3.99 10.24
N LYS A 37 5.03 -3.68 10.09
CA LYS A 37 3.98 -4.71 9.96
C LYS A 37 4.21 -5.60 8.75
N GLN A 38 4.53 -5.00 7.60
CA GLN A 38 4.83 -5.75 6.37
C GLN A 38 6.08 -6.63 6.53
N ALA A 39 7.13 -6.10 7.17
CA ALA A 39 8.35 -6.85 7.47
C ALA A 39 8.08 -8.02 8.42
N TYR A 40 7.25 -7.82 9.45
CA TYR A 40 6.84 -8.86 10.39
C TYR A 40 6.01 -9.95 9.69
N PHE A 41 5.05 -9.57 8.85
CA PHE A 41 4.25 -10.50 8.05
C PHE A 41 5.14 -11.40 7.17
N ARG A 42 6.08 -10.80 6.43
CA ARG A 42 7.01 -11.58 5.58
C ARG A 42 7.94 -12.49 6.39
N PHE A 43 8.37 -12.05 7.57
CA PHE A 43 9.17 -12.87 8.47
C PHE A 43 8.38 -14.07 9.00
N GLU A 44 7.12 -13.87 9.41
CA GLU A 44 6.24 -14.96 9.82
C GLU A 44 5.97 -15.93 8.67
N LEU A 45 5.74 -15.41 7.46
CA LEU A 45 5.56 -16.24 6.28
C LEU A 45 6.79 -17.11 6.00
N LYS A 46 8.00 -16.56 6.16
CA LYS A 46 9.26 -17.31 6.05
C LYS A 46 9.37 -18.39 7.13
N ARG A 47 8.93 -18.09 8.35
CA ARG A 47 8.94 -19.07 9.46
C ARG A 47 7.94 -20.19 9.22
N MET A 48 6.71 -19.87 8.81
CA MET A 48 5.68 -20.85 8.45
C MET A 48 6.13 -21.72 7.28
N ALA A 49 6.72 -21.12 6.23
CA ALA A 49 7.28 -21.86 5.09
C ALA A 49 8.31 -22.91 5.50
N ARG A 50 9.12 -22.61 6.53
CA ARG A 50 10.15 -23.52 7.04
C ARG A 50 9.58 -24.57 7.99
N ASP A 51 8.78 -24.14 8.96
CA ASP A 51 8.40 -24.96 10.11
C ASP A 51 7.07 -25.69 9.89
N ASN A 52 6.12 -25.05 9.19
CA ASN A 52 4.75 -25.53 9.02
C ASN A 52 4.21 -25.15 7.62
N PRO A 53 4.71 -25.76 6.54
CA PRO A 53 4.37 -25.35 5.17
C PRO A 53 2.88 -25.52 4.83
N HIS A 54 2.17 -26.45 5.48
CA HIS A 54 0.73 -26.67 5.29
C HIS A 54 -0.12 -25.45 5.70
N LEU A 55 0.35 -24.64 6.64
CA LEU A 55 -0.37 -23.42 7.06
C LEU A 55 -0.41 -22.35 5.97
N ILE A 56 0.51 -22.41 4.99
CA ILE A 56 0.50 -21.48 3.85
C ILE A 56 -0.71 -21.79 2.97
N ASP A 57 -0.93 -23.07 2.68
CA ASP A 57 -2.08 -23.54 1.91
C ASP A 57 -3.40 -23.30 2.67
N ASP A 58 -3.42 -23.43 4.00
CA ASP A 58 -4.60 -23.17 4.84
C ASP A 58 -5.04 -21.70 4.83
N ILE A 59 -4.10 -20.77 4.66
CA ILE A 59 -4.38 -19.32 4.50
C ILE A 59 -4.78 -19.00 3.04
N GLY A 60 -4.74 -20.00 2.15
CA GLY A 60 -5.06 -19.86 0.73
C GLY A 60 -3.93 -19.26 -0.10
N LEU A 61 -2.70 -19.28 0.39
CA LEU A 61 -1.52 -18.91 -0.38
C LEU A 61 -0.87 -20.17 -0.94
N THR A 62 -0.30 -20.10 -2.14
CA THR A 62 0.60 -21.17 -2.59
C THR A 62 2.01 -20.95 -2.06
N MET A 63 2.78 -22.04 -1.88
CA MET A 63 4.18 -21.95 -1.46
C MET A 63 5.03 -21.05 -2.38
N LYS A 64 4.75 -21.06 -3.69
CA LYS A 64 5.44 -20.21 -4.67
C LYS A 64 5.15 -18.72 -4.46
N GLU A 65 3.91 -18.39 -4.14
CA GLU A 65 3.53 -17.01 -3.81
C GLU A 65 4.16 -16.58 -2.49
N ALA A 66 4.20 -17.47 -1.50
CA ALA A 66 4.88 -17.22 -0.24
C ALA A 66 6.37 -16.92 -0.44
N GLU A 67 7.06 -17.74 -1.22
CA GLU A 67 8.46 -17.51 -1.58
C GLU A 67 8.66 -16.18 -2.33
N SER A 68 7.73 -15.82 -3.22
CA SER A 68 7.76 -14.54 -3.92
C SER A 68 7.60 -13.34 -2.96
N GLU A 69 6.75 -13.45 -1.94
CA GLU A 69 6.58 -12.44 -0.90
C GLU A 69 7.81 -12.35 0.01
N ILE A 70 8.42 -13.49 0.35
CA ILE A 70 9.66 -13.56 1.13
C ILE A 70 10.82 -12.95 0.33
N ALA A 71 10.87 -13.14 -0.99
CA ALA A 71 11.91 -12.58 -1.86
C ALA A 71 11.89 -11.04 -1.89
N LYS A 72 10.75 -10.41 -1.58
CA LYS A 72 10.60 -8.94 -1.42
C LYS A 72 11.21 -8.42 -0.12
N LEU A 73 11.70 -9.29 0.77
CA LEU A 73 12.43 -8.84 1.95
C LEU A 73 13.69 -8.07 1.53
N PRO A 74 14.00 -6.95 2.21
CA PRO A 74 15.23 -6.24 1.95
C PRO A 74 16.41 -7.12 2.34
N PHE A 75 17.56 -6.93 1.68
CA PHE A 75 18.73 -7.80 1.83
C PHE A 75 19.20 -7.97 3.29
N TRP A 76 19.02 -6.96 4.14
CA TRP A 76 19.40 -6.98 5.56
C TRP A 76 18.48 -7.83 6.44
N GLN A 77 17.37 -8.35 5.88
CA GLN A 77 16.39 -9.19 6.55
C GLN A 77 16.26 -10.58 5.87
N ARG A 78 17.09 -10.87 4.86
CA ARG A 78 17.12 -12.14 4.12
C ARG A 78 17.84 -13.23 4.92
#